data_AF-A0A2D7UY74-F1
#
_entry.id   AF-A0A2D7UY74-F1
#
_cell.length_a   1.000
_cell.length_b   1.000
_cell.length_c   1.000
_cell.angle_alpha   90.00
_cell.angle_beta   90.00
_cell.angle_gamma   90.00
#
_symmetry.space_group_name_H-M   'P 1'
#
loop_
_entity.id
_entity.type
_entity.pdbx_description
1 polymer ?
#
loop_
_entity_poly.entity_id
_entity_poly.type
_entity_poly.pdbx_seq_one_letter_code
_entity_poly.pdbx_strand_id
1 'polypeptide(L)'
;MKQLSWRVLPLLIWTFAVWASRARNVLANDDLTSLGLSGRLAVVGVFLVLALAVLVQGIRKSDIKRPLSILAAWSTGYWLIRGGDILLDSQWSLGFKATHTTLMLGTFALVVLAIRKPNLN
;
A
#
# COMPACT_ATOMS: atom_id res chain seq x y z
N MET A 1 -5.95 -14.01 18.87
CA MET A 1 -6.13 -13.89 17.40
C MET A 1 -6.20 -12.42 17.05
N LYS A 2 -5.51 -11.98 15.98
CA LYS A 2 -5.64 -10.58 15.53
C LYS A 2 -6.90 -10.48 14.68
N GLN A 3 -7.74 -9.48 14.94
CA GLN A 3 -9.00 -9.28 14.24
C GLN A 3 -9.03 -7.93 13.52
N LEU A 4 -10.02 -7.76 12.64
CA LEU A 4 -10.31 -6.47 12.03
C LEU A 4 -10.65 -5.46 13.12
N SER A 5 -10.01 -4.29 13.08
CA SER A 5 -10.16 -3.26 14.11
C SER A 5 -9.98 -1.88 13.51
N TRP A 6 -10.37 -0.85 14.27
CA TRP A 6 -10.18 0.55 13.88
C TRP A 6 -8.73 0.92 13.57
N ARG A 7 -7.74 0.14 14.03
CA ARG A 7 -6.32 0.33 13.71
C ARG A 7 -5.92 -0.23 12.35
N VAL A 8 -6.61 -1.27 11.90
CA VAL A 8 -6.33 -1.96 10.63
C VAL A 8 -7.13 -1.34 9.49
N LEU A 9 -8.37 -0.91 9.75
CA LEU A 9 -9.26 -0.34 8.74
C LEU A 9 -8.63 0.84 7.97
N PRO A 10 -7.96 1.82 8.61
CA PRO A 10 -7.32 2.91 7.90
C PRO A 10 -6.30 2.45 6.87
N LEU A 11 -5.46 1.45 7.20
CA LEU A 11 -4.49 0.89 6.25
C LEU A 11 -5.18 0.23 5.05
N LEU A 12 -6.28 -0.49 5.27
CA LEU A 12 -7.04 -1.11 4.19
C LEU A 12 -7.66 -0.06 3.27
N ILE A 13 -8.36 0.92 3.85
CA ILE A 13 -9.00 2.01 3.10
C ILE A 13 -7.96 2.78 2.28
N TRP A 14 -6.84 3.13 2.93
CA TRP A 14 -5.72 3.81 2.28
C TRP A 14 -5.14 2.99 1.13
N THR A 15 -4.94 1.69 1.35
CA THR A 15 -4.41 0.79 0.32
C THR A 15 -5.35 0.73 -0.86
N PHE A 16 -6.65 0.51 -0.65
CA PHE A 16 -7.61 0.51 -1.76
C PHE A 16 -7.66 1.85 -2.50
N ALA A 17 -7.68 2.97 -1.79
CA ALA A 17 -7.76 4.29 -2.40
C ALA A 17 -6.53 4.60 -3.29
N VAL A 18 -5.32 4.44 -2.74
CA VAL A 18 -4.07 4.73 -3.47
C VAL A 18 -3.89 3.79 -4.65
N TRP A 19 -4.13 2.50 -4.46
CA TRP A 19 -3.81 1.50 -5.48
C TRP A 19 -4.89 1.36 -6.56
N ALA A 20 -6.17 1.62 -6.25
CA ALA A 20 -7.20 1.75 -7.28
C ALA A 20 -6.99 3.02 -8.13
N SER A 21 -6.64 4.15 -7.50
CA SER A 21 -6.25 5.36 -8.22
C SER A 21 -5.04 5.10 -9.13
N ARG A 22 -4.04 4.37 -8.63
CA ARG A 22 -2.88 3.96 -9.42
C ARG A 22 -3.24 3.07 -10.60
N ALA A 23 -4.12 2.08 -10.42
CA ALA A 23 -4.62 1.24 -11.51
C ALA A 23 -5.26 2.09 -12.60
N ARG A 24 -6.16 3.01 -12.23
CA ARG A 24 -6.81 3.92 -13.17
C ARG A 24 -5.78 4.75 -13.94
N ASN A 25 -4.80 5.33 -13.26
CA ASN A 25 -3.77 6.16 -13.89
C ASN A 25 -2.87 5.35 -14.83
N VAL A 26 -2.60 4.08 -14.51
CA VAL A 26 -1.80 3.19 -15.36
C VAL A 26 -2.58 2.75 -16.59
N LEU A 27 -3.88 2.46 -16.44
CA LEU A 27 -4.76 2.06 -17.54
C LEU A 27 -5.10 3.22 -18.49
N ALA A 28 -5.12 4.45 -17.98
CA ALA A 28 -5.36 5.66 -18.79
C ALA A 28 -4.09 6.23 -19.43
N ASN A 29 -2.95 5.54 -19.32
CA ASN A 29 -1.68 5.98 -19.88
C ASN A 29 -1.36 5.19 -21.15
N ASP A 30 -1.63 5.83 -22.29
CA ASP A 30 -1.45 5.24 -23.62
C ASP A 30 0.02 5.21 -24.07
N ASP A 31 0.93 5.88 -23.34
CA ASP A 31 2.37 5.93 -23.66
C ASP A 31 3.15 4.72 -23.09
N LEU A 32 2.47 3.83 -22.35
CA LEU A 32 3.11 2.66 -21.76
C LEU A 32 3.27 1.52 -22.77
N THR A 33 4.49 1.01 -22.87
CA THR A 33 4.73 -0.29 -23.51
C THR A 33 3.96 -1.40 -22.77
N SER A 34 3.58 -2.48 -23.47
CA SER A 34 2.82 -3.59 -22.87
C SER A 34 3.52 -4.22 -21.65
N LEU A 35 4.86 -4.29 -21.66
CA LEU A 35 5.66 -4.73 -20.50
C LEU A 35 5.64 -3.69 -19.36
N GLY A 36 5.73 -2.41 -19.68
CA GLY A 36 5.62 -1.33 -18.71
C GLY A 36 4.24 -1.27 -18.05
N LEU A 37 3.19 -1.56 -18.80
CA LEU A 37 1.81 -1.64 -18.32
C LEU A 37 1.64 -2.84 -17.37
N SER A 38 2.01 -4.04 -17.83
CA SER A 38 1.79 -5.29 -17.08
C SER A 38 2.55 -5.31 -15.75
N GLY A 39 3.81 -4.87 -15.71
CA GLY A 39 4.59 -4.81 -14.47
C GLY A 39 3.97 -3.87 -13.43
N ARG A 40 3.43 -2.72 -13.86
CA ARG A 40 2.77 -1.76 -12.95
C ARG A 40 1.44 -2.31 -12.43
N LEU A 41 0.65 -2.95 -13.29
CA LEU A 41 -0.61 -3.58 -12.88
C LEU A 41 -0.39 -4.80 -11.98
N ALA A 42 0.68 -5.57 -12.18
CA ALA A 42 1.03 -6.68 -11.30
C ALA A 42 1.26 -6.20 -9.86
N VAL A 43 2.03 -5.11 -9.68
CA VAL A 43 2.26 -4.51 -8.36
C VAL A 43 0.93 -4.05 -7.74
N VAL A 44 0.09 -3.34 -8.51
CA VAL A 44 -1.25 -2.93 -8.05
C VAL A 44 -2.06 -4.14 -7.60
N GLY A 45 -2.06 -5.21 -8.38
CA GLY A 45 -2.74 -6.47 -8.07
C GLY A 45 -2.29 -7.05 -6.73
N VAL A 46 -0.98 -7.11 -6.46
CA VAL A 46 -0.45 -7.62 -5.18
C VAL A 46 -0.99 -6.82 -4.00
N PHE A 47 -0.98 -5.49 -4.07
CA PHE A 47 -1.53 -4.64 -3.00
C PHE A 47 -3.01 -4.90 -2.74
N LEU A 48 -3.81 -4.92 -3.82
CA LEU A 48 -5.26 -5.10 -3.71
C LEU A 48 -5.63 -6.51 -3.22
N VAL A 49 -4.93 -7.55 -3.69
CA VAL A 49 -5.15 -8.94 -3.26
C VAL A 49 -4.80 -9.11 -1.78
N LEU A 50 -3.66 -8.56 -1.33
CA LEU A 50 -3.28 -8.64 0.08
C LEU A 50 -4.25 -7.87 0.99
N ALA A 51 -4.67 -6.66 0.60
CA ALA A 51 -5.67 -5.89 1.34
C ALA A 51 -7.02 -6.64 1.41
N LEU A 52 -7.45 -7.23 0.29
CA LEU A 52 -8.66 -8.03 0.24
C LEU A 52 -8.55 -9.29 1.12
N ALA A 53 -7.40 -9.96 1.14
CA ALA A 53 -7.17 -11.13 1.99
C ALA A 53 -7.30 -10.78 3.49
N VAL A 54 -6.74 -9.64 3.92
CA VAL A 54 -6.92 -9.14 5.29
C VAL A 54 -8.38 -8.86 5.58
N LEU A 55 -9.08 -8.18 4.67
CA LEU A 55 -10.49 -7.82 4.83
C LEU A 55 -11.40 -9.05 4.93
N VAL A 56 -11.26 -10.00 4.00
CA VAL A 56 -12.06 -11.23 3.95
C VAL A 56 -11.85 -12.08 5.20
N GLN A 57 -10.60 -12.26 5.63
CA GLN A 57 -10.32 -12.99 6.87
C GLN A 57 -10.88 -12.26 8.10
N GLY A 58 -10.80 -10.93 8.12
CA GLY A 58 -11.38 -10.10 9.17
C GLY A 58 -12.90 -10.23 9.27
N ILE A 59 -13.62 -10.17 8.15
CA ILE A 59 -15.07 -10.37 8.07
C ILE A 59 -15.46 -11.78 8.51
N ARG A 60 -14.67 -12.79 8.11
CA ARG A 60 -14.84 -14.20 8.54
C ARG A 60 -14.41 -14.45 9.99
N LYS A 61 -14.05 -13.41 10.76
CA LYS A 61 -13.56 -13.48 12.15
C LYS A 61 -12.38 -14.45 12.32
N SER A 62 -11.59 -14.64 11.25
CA SER A 62 -10.37 -15.46 11.21
C SER A 62 -9.15 -14.63 11.61
N ASP A 63 -8.02 -15.29 11.91
CA ASP A 63 -6.79 -14.58 12.30
C ASP A 63 -6.13 -13.85 11.13
N ILE A 64 -6.17 -12.52 11.14
CA ILE A 64 -5.61 -11.69 10.06
C ILE A 64 -4.09 -11.50 10.17
N LYS A 65 -3.43 -12.05 11.19
CA LYS A 65 -2.02 -11.75 11.51
C LYS A 65 -1.08 -11.96 10.31
N ARG A 66 -1.19 -13.10 9.62
CA ARG A 66 -0.32 -13.45 8.49
C ARG A 66 -0.51 -12.51 7.28
N PRO A 67 -1.71 -12.37 6.68
CA PRO A 67 -1.89 -11.48 5.54
C PRO A 67 -1.59 -10.02 5.89
N LEU A 68 -1.89 -9.57 7.12
CA LEU A 68 -1.57 -8.21 7.56
C LEU A 68 -0.06 -7.98 7.65
N SER A 69 0.71 -8.97 8.12
CA SER A 69 2.17 -8.85 8.21
C SER A 69 2.80 -8.81 6.82
N ILE A 70 2.27 -9.59 5.87
CA ILE A 70 2.72 -9.59 4.47
C ILE A 70 2.38 -8.25 3.81
N LEU A 71 1.15 -7.75 3.99
CA LEU A 71 0.75 -6.43 3.49
C LEU A 71 1.63 -5.32 4.05
N ALA A 72 1.93 -5.35 5.34
CA ALA A 72 2.81 -4.38 5.99
C ALA A 72 4.23 -4.43 5.39
N ALA A 73 4.84 -5.62 5.32
CA ALA A 73 6.19 -5.78 4.77
C ALA A 73 6.27 -5.35 3.30
N TRP A 74 5.30 -5.75 2.48
CA TRP A 74 5.21 -5.37 1.08
C TRP A 74 5.03 -3.86 0.91
N SER A 75 4.14 -3.25 1.70
CA SER A 75 3.92 -1.80 1.68
C SER A 75 5.18 -1.02 2.03
N THR A 76 5.87 -1.44 3.09
CA THR A 76 7.11 -0.79 3.52
C THR A 76 8.21 -0.95 2.48
N GLY A 77 8.47 -2.17 2.03
CA GLY A 77 9.53 -2.46 1.06
C GLY A 77 9.32 -1.74 -0.28
N TYR A 78 8.10 -1.78 -0.82
CA TYR A 78 7.78 -1.09 -2.07
C TYR A 78 8.05 0.41 -1.98
N TRP A 79 7.58 1.06 -0.91
CA TRP A 79 7.76 2.51 -0.76
C TRP A 79 9.22 2.90 -0.48
N LEU A 80 10.00 2.07 0.22
CA LEU A 80 11.43 2.33 0.38
C LEU A 80 12.16 2.35 -0.96
N ILE A 81 11.89 1.36 -1.82
CA ILE A 81 12.50 1.28 -3.15
C ILE A 81 11.96 2.41 -4.03
N ARG A 82 10.64 2.42 -4.27
CA ARG A 82 10.04 3.34 -5.25
C ARG A 82 10.03 4.79 -4.79
N GLY A 83 9.75 5.03 -3.51
CA GLY A 83 9.82 6.37 -2.92
C GLY A 83 11.25 6.90 -2.90
N GLY A 84 12.22 6.04 -2.58
CA GLY A 84 13.65 6.35 -2.69
C GLY A 84 14.06 6.74 -4.11
N ASP A 85 13.73 5.92 -5.11
CA ASP A 85 14.00 6.22 -6.51
C ASP A 85 13.43 7.60 -6.92
N ILE A 86 12.17 7.89 -6.57
CA ILE A 86 11.52 9.16 -6.90
C ILE A 86 12.20 10.36 -6.24
N LEU A 87 12.62 10.20 -4.98
CA LEU A 87 13.26 11.28 -4.23
C LEU A 87 14.64 11.60 -4.78
N LEU A 88 15.40 10.57 -5.15
CA LEU A 88 16.79 10.69 -5.61
C LEU A 88 16.91 11.09 -7.07
N ASP A 89 15.89 10.80 -7.90
CA ASP A 89 15.90 11.15 -9.31
C ASP A 89 15.65 12.67 -9.52
N SER A 90 16.60 13.33 -10.18
CA SER A 90 16.59 14.78 -10.42
C SER A 90 15.58 15.22 -11.48
N GLN A 91 15.04 14.28 -12.27
CA GLN A 91 14.08 14.58 -13.34
C GLN A 91 12.68 14.91 -12.82
N TRP A 92 12.35 14.48 -11.59
CA TRP A 92 11.03 14.73 -11.02
C TRP A 92 10.91 16.12 -10.40
N SER A 93 9.78 16.78 -10.68
CA SER A 93 9.44 18.06 -10.07
C SER A 93 9.28 17.95 -8.55
N LEU A 94 9.48 19.09 -7.86
CA LEU A 94 9.33 19.15 -6.40
C LEU A 94 7.93 18.72 -5.94
N GLY A 95 6.88 19.13 -6.65
CA GLY A 95 5.50 18.73 -6.33
C GLY A 95 5.26 17.22 -6.48
N PHE A 96 5.89 16.60 -7.47
CA PHE A 96 5.83 15.14 -7.65
C PHE A 96 6.51 14.42 -6.49
N LYS A 97 7.71 14.87 -6.09
CA LYS A 97 8.44 14.33 -4.93
C LYS A 97 7.65 14.50 -3.64
N ALA A 98 7.11 15.69 -3.40
CA ALA A 98 6.31 15.99 -2.22
C ALA A 98 5.09 15.07 -2.11
N THR A 99 4.34 14.89 -3.20
CA THR A 99 3.16 14.01 -3.24
C THR A 99 3.52 12.57 -2.88
N HIS A 100 4.56 12.01 -3.50
CA HIS A 100 4.96 10.62 -3.25
C HIS A 100 5.56 10.43 -1.85
N THR A 101 6.23 11.45 -1.32
CA THR A 101 6.72 11.44 0.08
C THR A 101 5.56 11.39 1.06
N THR A 102 4.52 12.21 0.85
CA THR A 102 3.29 12.17 1.67
C THR A 102 2.62 10.80 1.61
N LEU A 103 2.52 10.21 0.41
CA LEU A 103 1.95 8.87 0.26
C LEU A 103 2.77 7.81 1.01
N MET A 104 4.10 7.85 0.89
CA MET A 104 5.03 6.97 1.59
C MET A 104 4.90 7.10 3.11
N LEU A 105 5.00 8.31 3.65
CA LEU A 105 4.92 8.56 5.09
C LEU A 105 3.54 8.20 5.64
N GLY A 106 2.47 8.51 4.91
CA GLY A 106 1.11 8.09 5.25
C GLY A 106 1.00 6.57 5.32
N THR A 107 1.53 5.85 4.34
CA THR A 107 1.57 4.38 4.39
C THR A 107 2.37 3.86 5.59
N PHE A 108 3.53 4.42 5.89
CA PHE A 108 4.33 3.98 7.05
C PHE A 108 3.60 4.20 8.38
N ALA A 109 2.99 5.37 8.56
CA ALA A 109 2.22 5.68 9.75
C ALA A 109 1.06 4.69 9.95
N LEU A 110 0.34 4.38 8.86
CA LEU A 110 -0.78 3.44 8.89
C LEU A 110 -0.33 1.99 9.10
N VAL A 111 0.82 1.58 8.54
CA VAL A 111 1.42 0.28 8.82
C VAL A 111 1.75 0.16 10.30
N VAL A 112 2.43 1.15 10.88
CA VAL A 112 2.76 1.20 12.31
C VAL A 112 1.49 1.11 13.16
N LEU A 113 0.49 1.93 12.86
CA LEU A 113 -0.81 1.90 13.55
C LEU A 113 -1.44 0.50 13.51
N ALA A 114 -1.46 -0.14 12.34
CA ALA A 114 -2.09 -1.44 12.15
C ALA A 114 -1.34 -2.59 12.87
N ILE A 115 -0.01 -2.52 12.98
CA ILE A 115 0.79 -3.59 13.59
C ILE A 115 1.01 -3.42 15.09
N ARG A 116 0.97 -2.18 15.62
CA ARG A 116 1.28 -1.87 17.03
C ARG A 116 0.33 -2.59 18.00
N LYS A 117 0.91 -3.27 18.98
CA LYS A 117 0.16 -3.86 20.11
C LYS A 117 -0.40 -2.73 20.99
N PRO A 118 -1.63 -2.83 21.53
CA PRO A 118 -2.09 -1.90 22.54
C PRO A 118 -1.23 -2.06 23.79
N ASN A 119 -0.63 -0.96 24.26
CA ASN A 119 -0.08 -0.90 25.61
C ASN A 119 -1.29 -0.79 26.54
N LEU A 120 -1.70 -1.92 27.13
CA LEU A 120 -2.61 -1.91 28.26
C LEU A 120 -1.70 -1.94 29.50
N ASN A 121 -1.55 -0.78 30.15
CA ASN A 121 -1.05 -0.71 31.52
C ASN A 121 -2.19 -1.05 32.46
#